data_AF-A0AAV1R490-F1
#
_entry.id   AF-A0AAV1R490-F1
#
_cell.length_a   1.000
_cell.length_b   1.000
_cell.length_c   1.000
_cell.angle_alpha   90.00
_cell.angle_beta   90.00
_cell.angle_gamma   90.00
#
_symmetry.space_group_name_H-M   'P 1'
#
loop_
_entity.id
_entity.type
_entity.pdbx_description
1 polymer ?
#
loop_
_entity_poly.entity_id
_entity_poly.type
_entity_poly.pdbx_seq_one_letter_code
_entity_poly.pdbx_strand_id
1 'polypeptide(L)'
;MRIAHPVRPLISFTFNFSSSPFTKYLSILSLTTETTERRRPVVQFPMVETEDVSTTAIEDDAAKYGFTRSEMHKSNLAGTVDPYGRHVFLCFKNPDAWLPRVEEDDLPKLLSSAFKARKDDINVKTKVTICEGGEGSEFENGDVLIFPEMIKYKGLKDSDVDGFVDDVLVNGKPWASGVQEVLTGSHVFVCAHGSRDKRCGVCGPVLIEKLKGGLSLEG
;
A
#
# COMPACT_ATOMS: atom_id res chain seq x y z
N MET A 1 47.98 -45.62 10.22
CA MET A 1 47.49 -44.69 11.27
C MET A 1 46.17 -44.12 10.81
N ARG A 2 45.08 -44.55 11.45
CA ARG A 2 43.72 -44.05 11.27
C ARG A 2 43.48 -43.03 12.39
N ILE A 3 43.01 -41.84 12.07
CA ILE A 3 42.11 -41.10 12.95
C ILE A 3 40.96 -40.62 12.09
N ALA A 4 39.77 -41.10 12.45
CA ALA A 4 38.49 -40.80 11.85
C ALA A 4 37.63 -40.06 12.89
N HIS A 5 36.72 -39.24 12.37
CA HIS A 5 35.49 -38.71 12.98
C HIS A 5 35.61 -37.56 14.01
N PRO A 6 34.53 -36.77 14.27
CA PRO A 6 33.16 -36.89 13.74
C PRO A 6 32.53 -35.61 13.17
N VAL A 7 31.59 -35.84 12.25
CA VAL A 7 30.44 -34.98 11.97
C VAL A 7 29.61 -34.85 13.25
N ARG A 8 29.24 -33.62 13.65
CA ARG A 8 28.14 -33.42 14.61
C ARG A 8 26.97 -32.69 13.93
N PRO A 9 25.77 -33.29 13.99
CA PRO A 9 24.53 -32.64 13.59
C PRO A 9 24.05 -31.74 14.74
N LEU A 10 23.36 -30.65 14.44
CA LEU A 10 22.52 -29.95 15.40
C LEU A 10 21.07 -30.13 14.95
N ILE A 11 20.41 -31.09 15.61
CA ILE A 11 18.97 -31.30 15.60
C ILE A 11 18.36 -30.46 16.73
N SER A 12 17.33 -29.71 16.35
CA SER A 12 16.13 -29.23 17.05
C SER A 12 16.23 -28.51 18.40
N PHE A 13 15.61 -27.33 18.44
CA PHE A 13 14.55 -27.05 19.42
C PHE A 13 13.39 -26.29 18.75
N THR A 14 12.26 -26.96 18.69
CA THR A 14 10.94 -26.35 18.49
C THR A 14 10.55 -25.61 19.76
N PHE A 15 10.32 -24.30 19.67
CA PHE A 15 9.44 -23.61 20.60
C PHE A 15 8.11 -23.36 19.89
N ASN A 16 7.11 -24.14 20.27
CA ASN A 16 5.72 -23.70 20.18
C ASN A 16 5.57 -22.53 21.15
N PHE A 17 5.51 -21.32 20.62
CA PHE A 17 4.85 -20.22 21.30
C PHE A 17 3.89 -19.56 20.33
N SER A 18 2.61 -19.83 20.60
CA SER A 18 1.49 -19.02 20.15
C SER A 18 1.76 -17.55 20.48
N SER A 19 1.98 -16.75 19.46
CA SER A 19 1.62 -15.33 19.48
C SER A 19 1.56 -14.82 18.04
N SER A 20 0.41 -14.24 17.72
CA SER A 20 0.10 -13.61 16.45
C SER A 20 1.04 -12.44 16.17
N PRO A 21 1.65 -12.33 14.97
CA PRO A 21 2.21 -11.07 14.53
C PRO A 21 1.16 -10.32 13.69
N PHE A 22 0.82 -9.15 14.21
CA PHE A 22 0.04 -8.11 13.54
C PHE A 22 0.82 -7.63 12.30
N THR A 23 0.46 -8.14 11.13
CA THR A 23 1.04 -7.71 9.86
C THR A 23 0.63 -6.27 9.54
N LYS A 24 1.60 -5.34 9.57
CA LYS A 24 1.42 -3.96 9.12
C LYS A 24 1.59 -3.90 7.59
N TYR A 25 0.49 -3.61 6.91
CA TYR A 25 0.42 -3.43 5.46
C TYR A 25 0.38 -1.94 5.14
N LEU A 26 1.33 -1.49 4.30
CA LEU A 26 1.47 -0.10 3.84
C LEU A 26 0.82 0.01 2.46
N SER A 27 -0.05 1.00 2.29
CA SER A 27 -0.86 1.40 1.12
C SER A 27 -0.34 2.67 0.44
N ILE A 28 -0.58 2.90 -0.87
CA ILE A 28 0.24 3.77 -1.77
C ILE A 28 -0.59 4.31 -2.97
N LEU A 29 -0.28 5.50 -3.51
CA LEU A 29 -0.59 5.95 -4.90
C LEU A 29 0.64 6.14 -5.81
N SER A 30 0.42 6.04 -7.14
CA SER A 30 1.23 6.67 -8.20
C SER A 30 0.30 7.53 -9.13
N LEU A 31 0.82 8.47 -9.97
CA LEU A 31 0.24 8.97 -11.26
C LEU A 31 1.05 10.06 -11.98
N THR A 32 1.07 9.95 -13.32
CA THR A 32 1.59 10.87 -14.35
C THR A 32 0.49 11.66 -15.08
N THR A 33 0.85 12.81 -15.64
CA THR A 33 -0.09 13.88 -16.05
C THR A 33 -0.29 14.00 -17.57
N GLU A 34 -1.51 14.37 -17.99
CA GLU A 34 -1.74 15.18 -19.21
C GLU A 34 -2.61 16.42 -18.92
N THR A 35 -2.22 17.52 -19.55
CA THR A 35 -2.65 18.91 -19.34
C THR A 35 -3.65 19.33 -20.40
N THR A 36 -4.70 20.09 -20.03
CA THR A 36 -5.33 21.06 -20.94
C THR A 36 -5.96 22.21 -20.14
N GLU A 37 -5.47 23.42 -20.40
CA GLU A 37 -5.82 24.70 -19.78
C GLU A 37 -7.14 25.27 -20.35
N ARG A 38 -8.00 25.87 -19.52
CA ARG A 38 -8.98 26.86 -20.00
C ARG A 38 -9.36 27.91 -18.94
N ARG A 39 -8.95 29.15 -19.20
CA ARG A 39 -9.22 30.38 -18.41
C ARG A 39 -10.68 30.89 -18.52
N ARG A 40 -11.19 31.50 -17.44
CA ARG A 40 -12.07 32.73 -17.35
C ARG A 40 -12.56 32.95 -15.89
N PRO A 41 -13.17 34.09 -15.51
CA PRO A 41 -12.54 35.32 -15.01
C PRO A 41 -12.87 35.64 -13.53
N VAL A 42 -12.13 36.60 -12.98
CA VAL A 42 -12.17 37.12 -11.59
C VAL A 42 -13.50 37.82 -11.28
N VAL A 43 -14.14 37.44 -10.17
CA VAL A 43 -15.18 38.23 -9.49
C VAL A 43 -14.82 38.33 -8.01
N GLN A 44 -14.67 39.56 -7.53
CA GLN A 44 -14.25 39.90 -6.18
C GLN A 44 -15.46 40.03 -5.27
N PHE A 45 -15.47 39.31 -4.15
CA PHE A 45 -16.46 39.43 -3.07
C PHE A 45 -15.76 39.78 -1.74
N PRO A 46 -16.44 40.51 -0.83
CA PRO A 46 -15.82 41.20 0.29
C PRO A 46 -15.37 40.26 1.40
N MET A 47 -14.32 40.67 2.11
CA MET A 47 -13.74 39.96 3.25
C MET A 47 -14.71 39.90 4.42
N VAL A 48 -15.02 38.68 4.85
CA VAL A 48 -15.56 38.37 6.17
C VAL A 48 -14.43 37.70 6.95
N GLU A 49 -14.07 38.32 8.08
CA GLU A 49 -13.14 37.78 9.06
C GLU A 49 -13.66 36.45 9.61
N THR A 50 -12.93 35.37 9.33
CA THR A 50 -13.05 34.09 10.03
C THR A 50 -11.63 33.65 10.41
N GLU A 51 -11.09 34.23 11.47
CA GLU A 51 -9.85 33.75 12.07
C GLU A 51 -10.12 32.89 13.32
N ASP A 52 -9.31 31.84 13.42
CA ASP A 52 -8.75 31.30 14.67
C ASP A 52 -9.34 30.02 15.31
N VAL A 53 -9.97 29.12 14.53
CA VAL A 53 -10.21 27.74 14.99
C VAL A 53 -9.60 26.68 14.06
N SER A 54 -9.52 26.94 12.75
CA SER A 54 -8.99 25.96 11.79
C SER A 54 -7.46 25.93 11.74
N THR A 55 -6.78 27.07 11.96
CA THR A 55 -5.32 27.16 11.86
C THR A 55 -4.64 26.50 13.05
N THR A 56 -5.16 26.75 14.26
CA THR A 56 -4.64 26.19 15.52
C THR A 56 -4.73 24.66 15.57
N ALA A 57 -5.81 24.07 15.03
CA ALA A 57 -5.97 22.62 14.96
C ALA A 57 -4.99 21.95 13.97
N ILE A 58 -4.69 22.61 12.84
CA ILE A 58 -3.73 22.10 11.84
C ILE A 58 -2.30 22.13 12.42
N GLU A 59 -1.95 23.19 13.14
CA GLU A 59 -0.64 23.33 13.79
C GLU A 59 -0.44 22.31 14.92
N ASP A 60 -1.48 22.05 15.72
CA ASP A 60 -1.44 21.02 16.78
C ASP A 60 -1.31 19.60 16.20
N ASP A 61 -2.08 19.28 15.14
CA ASP A 61 -1.97 18.00 14.44
C ASP A 61 -0.58 17.82 13.80
N ALA A 62 0.03 18.88 13.28
CA ALA A 62 1.39 18.85 12.73
C ALA A 62 2.44 18.58 13.83
N ALA A 63 2.32 19.21 14.99
CA ALA A 63 3.21 18.98 16.13
C ALA A 63 3.09 17.55 16.69
N LYS A 64 1.86 17.02 16.73
CA LYS A 64 1.56 15.72 17.35
C LYS A 64 1.75 14.53 16.42
N TYR A 65 1.39 14.67 15.14
CA TYR A 65 1.37 13.58 14.18
C TYR A 65 2.23 13.83 12.93
N GLY A 66 2.61 15.09 12.68
CA GLY A 66 3.43 15.50 11.55
C GLY A 66 4.93 15.22 11.75
N PHE A 67 5.76 15.86 10.91
CA PHE A 67 7.21 15.64 10.89
C PHE A 67 7.97 16.31 12.04
N THR A 68 7.34 17.20 12.79
CA THR A 68 7.96 17.95 13.90
C THR A 68 7.84 17.24 15.25
N ARG A 69 7.23 16.05 15.29
CA ARG A 69 7.09 15.23 16.50
C ARG A 69 8.44 14.90 17.14
N SER A 70 8.47 14.89 18.47
CA SER A 70 9.70 14.78 19.25
C SER A 70 10.47 13.47 19.02
N GLU A 71 9.79 12.39 18.68
CA GLU A 71 10.36 11.07 18.43
C GLU A 71 10.82 10.85 16.98
N MET A 72 10.59 11.83 16.09
CA MET A 72 11.02 11.72 14.70
C MET A 72 12.54 11.54 14.61
N HIS A 73 12.97 10.64 13.75
CA HIS A 73 14.39 10.29 13.52
C HIS A 73 15.12 9.62 14.69
N LYS A 74 14.41 9.19 15.75
CA LYS A 74 15.05 8.51 16.90
C LYS A 74 15.16 6.99 16.76
N SER A 75 14.30 6.35 15.97
CA SER A 75 14.31 4.88 15.79
C SER A 75 15.14 4.44 14.59
N ASN A 76 15.78 3.27 14.70
CA ASN A 76 16.41 2.63 13.56
C ASN A 76 15.34 1.91 12.71
N LEU A 77 15.19 2.32 11.46
CA LEU A 77 14.23 1.72 10.51
C LEU A 77 14.80 0.51 9.76
N ALA A 78 16.12 0.33 9.74
CA ALA A 78 16.76 -0.76 9.02
C ALA A 78 16.31 -2.12 9.59
N GLY A 79 15.88 -3.02 8.70
CA GLY A 79 15.44 -4.37 9.06
C GLY A 79 14.03 -4.47 9.68
N THR A 80 13.26 -3.38 9.72
CA THR A 80 11.88 -3.40 10.27
C THR A 80 10.84 -3.97 9.30
N VAL A 81 11.18 -4.15 8.03
CA VAL A 81 10.31 -4.72 7.01
C VAL A 81 10.74 -6.15 6.73
N ASP A 82 9.82 -7.10 6.91
CA ASP A 82 10.05 -8.50 6.56
C ASP A 82 10.36 -8.63 5.05
N PRO A 83 11.35 -9.45 4.66
CA PRO A 83 11.60 -9.71 3.25
C PRO A 83 10.43 -10.48 2.63
N TYR A 84 10.03 -10.12 1.42
CA TYR A 84 9.05 -10.82 0.59
C TYR A 84 9.55 -10.82 -0.86
N GLY A 85 9.18 -11.86 -1.62
CA GLY A 85 9.59 -11.99 -3.02
C GLY A 85 8.60 -11.36 -4.00
N ARG A 86 7.35 -11.16 -3.58
CA ARG A 86 6.28 -10.60 -4.41
C ARG A 86 5.37 -9.68 -3.59
N HIS A 87 4.97 -8.56 -4.18
CA HIS A 87 4.02 -7.62 -3.58
C HIS A 87 2.84 -7.44 -4.53
N VAL A 88 1.66 -7.80 -4.03
CA VAL A 88 0.38 -7.62 -4.69
C VAL A 88 -0.33 -6.42 -4.07
N PHE A 89 -0.76 -5.48 -4.89
CA PHE A 89 -1.56 -4.33 -4.46
C PHE A 89 -2.95 -4.42 -5.05
N LEU A 90 -3.98 -4.34 -4.21
CA LEU A 90 -5.38 -4.22 -4.64
C LEU A 90 -5.80 -2.74 -4.57
N CYS A 91 -6.15 -2.15 -5.71
CA CYS A 91 -6.63 -0.78 -5.81
C CYS A 91 -8.09 -0.73 -5.38
N PHE A 92 -8.40 0.00 -4.30
CA PHE A 92 -9.73 -0.02 -3.73
C PHE A 92 -10.01 1.25 -2.94
N LYS A 93 -11.00 2.04 -3.39
CA LYS A 93 -11.49 3.28 -2.80
C LYS A 93 -10.37 4.30 -2.53
N ASN A 94 -10.79 5.52 -2.16
CA ASN A 94 -9.88 6.55 -1.69
C ASN A 94 -9.51 6.32 -0.19
N PRO A 95 -8.27 6.58 0.23
CA PRO A 95 -7.83 6.45 1.62
C PRO A 95 -8.67 7.21 2.65
N ASP A 96 -9.30 8.32 2.27
CA ASP A 96 -10.17 9.11 3.15
C ASP A 96 -11.47 8.37 3.51
N ALA A 97 -11.90 7.45 2.64
CA ALA A 97 -13.08 6.62 2.84
C ALA A 97 -12.78 5.26 3.51
N TRP A 98 -11.53 4.95 3.80
CA TRP A 98 -11.17 3.66 4.39
C TRP A 98 -11.53 3.57 5.87
N LEU A 99 -12.12 2.42 6.22
CA LEU A 99 -12.24 1.99 7.60
C LEU A 99 -10.83 1.85 8.22
N PRO A 100 -10.67 2.04 9.54
CA PRO A 100 -9.41 1.79 10.23
C PRO A 100 -8.81 0.42 9.92
N ARG A 101 -9.64 -0.54 9.50
CA ARG A 101 -9.24 -1.84 8.94
C ARG A 101 -9.86 -2.05 7.57
N VAL A 102 -9.27 -1.47 6.53
CA VAL A 102 -9.74 -1.59 5.13
C VAL A 102 -9.85 -3.03 4.65
N GLU A 103 -9.06 -3.94 5.22
CA GLU A 103 -9.02 -5.37 4.92
C GLU A 103 -10.25 -6.13 5.47
N GLU A 104 -11.11 -5.45 6.23
CA GLU A 104 -12.40 -5.98 6.69
C GLU A 104 -13.57 -5.50 5.80
N ASP A 105 -13.31 -4.63 4.82
CA ASP A 105 -14.25 -4.19 3.76
C ASP A 105 -14.39 -5.29 2.68
N ASP A 106 -15.44 -5.22 1.86
CA ASP A 106 -15.95 -6.34 1.04
C ASP A 106 -14.86 -7.03 0.19
N LEU A 107 -14.42 -6.40 -0.91
CA LEU A 107 -13.42 -6.96 -1.83
C LEU A 107 -12.05 -7.20 -1.16
N PRO A 108 -11.48 -6.25 -0.37
CA PRO A 108 -10.24 -6.48 0.37
C PRO A 108 -10.27 -7.69 1.29
N LYS A 109 -11.40 -7.92 1.97
CA LYS A 109 -11.60 -9.05 2.88
C LYS A 109 -11.67 -10.36 2.12
N LEU A 110 -12.38 -10.40 1.00
CA LEU A 110 -12.46 -11.59 0.15
C LEU A 110 -11.06 -11.97 -0.35
N LEU A 111 -10.33 -11.03 -0.94
CA LEU A 111 -8.96 -11.26 -1.41
C LEU A 111 -8.03 -11.71 -0.27
N SER A 112 -8.08 -11.02 0.87
CA SER A 112 -7.26 -11.36 2.04
C SER A 112 -7.58 -12.76 2.59
N SER A 113 -8.84 -13.17 2.54
CA SER A 113 -9.28 -14.49 3.02
C SER A 113 -8.86 -15.60 2.07
N ALA A 114 -9.10 -15.43 0.77
CA ALA A 114 -8.69 -16.38 -0.26
C ALA A 114 -7.16 -16.55 -0.29
N PHE A 115 -6.41 -15.45 -0.22
CA PHE A 115 -4.94 -15.48 -0.13
C PHE A 115 -4.45 -16.25 1.10
N LYS A 116 -5.05 -16.04 2.28
CA LYS A 116 -4.69 -16.76 3.51
C LYS A 116 -5.01 -18.25 3.41
N ALA A 117 -6.15 -18.60 2.81
CA ALA A 117 -6.58 -19.99 2.65
C ALA A 117 -5.65 -20.81 1.76
N ARG A 118 -4.97 -20.16 0.81
CA ARG A 118 -4.05 -20.81 -0.16
C ARG A 118 -2.58 -20.44 0.07
N LYS A 119 -2.26 -19.84 1.22
CA LYS A 119 -0.91 -19.31 1.50
C LYS A 119 0.19 -20.37 1.37
N ASP A 120 -0.09 -21.60 1.79
CA ASP A 120 0.86 -22.71 1.76
C ASP A 120 1.06 -23.28 0.35
N ASP A 121 0.14 -23.02 -0.57
CA ASP A 121 0.25 -23.39 -1.99
C ASP A 121 1.05 -22.37 -2.80
N ILE A 122 1.33 -21.19 -2.23
CA ILE A 122 2.03 -20.10 -2.92
C ILE A 122 3.54 -20.25 -2.74
N ASN A 123 4.23 -20.54 -3.86
CA ASN A 123 5.67 -20.81 -3.88
C ASN A 123 6.56 -19.58 -3.56
N VAL A 124 6.02 -18.36 -3.60
CA VAL A 124 6.75 -17.12 -3.36
C VAL A 124 6.16 -16.39 -2.17
N LYS A 125 6.99 -16.02 -1.18
CA LYS A 125 6.54 -15.20 -0.04
C LYS A 125 5.93 -13.90 -0.55
N THR A 126 4.60 -13.84 -0.52
CA THR A 126 3.81 -12.77 -1.15
C THR A 126 3.22 -11.86 -0.07
N LYS A 127 3.27 -10.56 -0.31
CA LYS A 127 2.67 -9.52 0.53
C LYS A 127 1.47 -8.93 -0.22
N VAL A 128 0.26 -8.94 0.36
CA VAL A 128 -0.96 -8.31 -0.20
C VAL A 128 -1.29 -6.99 0.51
N THR A 129 -1.19 -5.86 -0.18
CA THR A 129 -1.53 -4.52 0.31
C THR A 129 -2.80 -3.99 -0.39
N ILE A 130 -3.57 -3.13 0.26
CA ILE A 130 -4.58 -2.29 -0.40
C ILE A 130 -3.96 -0.95 -0.79
N CYS A 131 -4.15 -0.46 -2.02
CA CYS A 131 -3.74 0.87 -2.49
C CYS A 131 -4.96 1.68 -2.92
N GLU A 132 -4.79 3.00 -3.11
CA GLU A 132 -5.90 3.82 -3.61
C GLU A 132 -6.33 3.33 -4.99
N GLY A 133 -7.65 3.30 -5.19
CA GLY A 133 -8.27 3.07 -6.48
C GLY A 133 -9.59 3.81 -6.60
N GLY A 134 -10.06 3.99 -7.83
CA GLY A 134 -11.32 4.63 -8.15
C GLY A 134 -11.16 6.01 -8.79
N GLU A 135 -12.27 6.77 -8.79
CA GLU A 135 -12.36 8.04 -9.49
C GLU A 135 -11.31 9.04 -9.00
N GLY A 136 -10.53 9.60 -9.94
CA GLY A 136 -9.46 10.57 -9.64
C GLY A 136 -8.07 9.98 -9.38
N SER A 137 -7.90 8.65 -9.47
CA SER A 137 -6.59 7.96 -9.33
C SER A 137 -6.14 7.30 -10.65
N GLU A 138 -4.92 6.73 -10.75
CA GLU A 138 -4.50 6.00 -11.98
C GLU A 138 -5.26 4.71 -12.19
N PHE A 139 -5.66 4.11 -11.07
CA PHE A 139 -6.07 2.74 -11.01
C PHE A 139 -7.55 2.69 -10.70
N GLU A 140 -8.26 1.85 -11.42
CA GLU A 140 -9.69 1.68 -11.20
C GLU A 140 -9.92 0.81 -9.96
N ASN A 141 -11.11 0.91 -9.37
CA ASN A 141 -11.48 0.02 -8.27
C ASN A 141 -11.47 -1.45 -8.73
N GLY A 142 -10.75 -2.28 -7.98
CA GLY A 142 -10.54 -3.68 -8.30
C GLY A 142 -9.29 -3.96 -9.13
N ASP A 143 -8.55 -2.94 -9.59
CA ASP A 143 -7.28 -3.19 -10.27
C ASP A 143 -6.28 -3.86 -9.30
N VAL A 144 -5.52 -4.85 -9.81
CA VAL A 144 -4.51 -5.56 -9.02
C VAL A 144 -3.14 -5.40 -9.64
N LEU A 145 -2.19 -4.85 -8.89
CA LEU A 145 -0.80 -4.61 -9.31
C LEU A 145 0.11 -5.68 -8.71
N ILE A 146 1.05 -6.21 -9.49
CA ILE A 146 1.97 -7.26 -9.05
C ILE A 146 3.41 -6.85 -9.36
N PHE A 147 4.23 -6.81 -8.30
CA PHE A 147 5.66 -6.52 -8.35
C PHE A 147 6.45 -7.72 -7.81
N PRO A 148 7.64 -8.03 -8.36
CA PRO A 148 8.42 -7.26 -9.35
C PRO A 148 8.01 -7.50 -10.82
N GLU A 149 6.95 -8.27 -11.08
CA GLU A 149 6.53 -8.67 -12.43
C GLU A 149 6.04 -7.50 -13.29
N MET A 150 5.74 -6.34 -12.70
CA MET A 150 5.24 -5.13 -13.39
C MET A 150 3.95 -5.42 -14.18
N ILE A 151 3.02 -6.13 -13.54
CA ILE A 151 1.73 -6.52 -14.14
C ILE A 151 0.59 -5.79 -13.44
N LYS A 152 -0.40 -5.35 -14.22
CA LYS A 152 -1.71 -4.92 -13.73
C LYS A 152 -2.79 -5.84 -14.28
N TYR A 153 -3.69 -6.29 -13.43
CA TYR A 153 -4.96 -6.91 -13.84
C TYR A 153 -6.11 -5.93 -13.59
N LYS A 154 -6.99 -5.77 -14.57
CA LYS A 154 -8.10 -4.82 -14.45
C LYS A 154 -9.30 -5.40 -13.71
N GLY A 155 -9.88 -4.58 -12.83
CA GLY A 155 -11.25 -4.74 -12.33
C GLY A 155 -11.59 -6.11 -11.73
N LEU A 156 -10.77 -6.62 -10.81
CA LEU A 156 -11.08 -7.80 -10.01
C LEU A 156 -12.39 -7.59 -9.25
N LYS A 157 -13.32 -8.54 -9.41
CA LYS A 157 -14.61 -8.56 -8.72
C LYS A 157 -14.64 -9.63 -7.64
N ASP A 158 -15.56 -9.48 -6.70
CA ASP A 158 -15.82 -10.41 -5.60
C ASP A 158 -15.97 -11.86 -6.09
N SER A 159 -16.70 -12.08 -7.20
CA SER A 159 -16.95 -13.41 -7.77
C SER A 159 -15.71 -14.09 -8.33
N ASP A 160 -14.68 -13.32 -8.66
CA ASP A 160 -13.52 -13.82 -9.40
C ASP A 160 -12.27 -13.97 -8.52
N VAL A 161 -12.35 -13.59 -7.25
CA VAL A 161 -11.24 -13.61 -6.30
C VAL A 161 -10.59 -14.97 -6.21
N ASP A 162 -11.36 -16.05 -6.07
CA ASP A 162 -10.82 -17.40 -5.93
C ASP A 162 -10.09 -17.85 -7.20
N GLY A 163 -10.66 -17.57 -8.37
CA GLY A 163 -10.03 -17.86 -9.66
C GLY A 163 -8.75 -17.07 -9.87
N PHE A 164 -8.73 -15.78 -9.50
CA PHE A 164 -7.53 -14.96 -9.54
C PHE A 164 -6.42 -15.50 -8.63
N VAL A 165 -6.74 -15.85 -7.38
CA VAL A 165 -5.75 -16.41 -6.44
C VAL A 165 -5.20 -17.73 -6.97
N ASP A 166 -6.04 -18.61 -7.50
CA ASP A 166 -5.62 -19.91 -8.05
C ASP A 166 -4.75 -19.73 -9.31
N ASP A 167 -5.23 -19.01 -10.32
CA ASP A 167 -4.51 -18.83 -11.58
C ASP A 167 -3.18 -18.09 -11.35
N VAL A 168 -3.23 -16.92 -10.69
CA VAL A 168 -2.11 -15.98 -10.67
C VAL A 168 -1.18 -16.24 -9.49
N LEU A 169 -1.73 -16.36 -8.28
CA LEU A 169 -0.89 -16.39 -7.08
C LEU A 169 -0.35 -17.79 -6.79
N VAL A 170 -1.16 -18.83 -6.99
CA VAL A 170 -0.79 -20.24 -6.78
C VAL A 170 -0.08 -20.80 -8.02
N ASN A 171 -0.73 -20.74 -9.19
CA ASN A 171 -0.24 -21.39 -10.40
C ASN A 171 0.72 -20.54 -11.25
N GLY A 172 0.83 -19.23 -10.99
CA GLY A 172 1.71 -18.33 -11.75
C GLY A 172 1.31 -18.15 -13.22
N LYS A 173 0.03 -18.35 -13.54
CA LYS A 173 -0.54 -18.22 -14.88
C LYS A 173 -1.24 -16.86 -15.04
N PRO A 174 -1.38 -16.36 -16.28
CA PRO A 174 -2.27 -15.24 -16.56
C PRO A 174 -3.69 -15.54 -16.06
N TRP A 175 -4.33 -14.56 -15.43
CA TRP A 175 -5.70 -14.71 -14.96
C TRP A 175 -6.65 -14.94 -16.15
N ALA A 176 -7.35 -16.07 -16.17
CA ALA A 176 -8.14 -16.48 -17.34
C ALA A 176 -9.28 -15.51 -17.69
N SER A 177 -9.88 -14.88 -16.68
CA SER A 177 -11.01 -13.95 -16.82
C SER A 177 -10.58 -12.48 -16.85
N GLY A 178 -9.28 -12.20 -16.68
CA GLY A 178 -8.76 -10.85 -16.47
C GLY A 178 -8.17 -10.23 -17.73
N VAL A 179 -8.22 -8.90 -17.79
CA VAL A 179 -7.40 -8.14 -18.74
C VAL A 179 -6.07 -7.83 -18.07
N GLN A 180 -4.98 -8.31 -18.64
CA GLN A 180 -3.62 -8.07 -18.18
C GLN A 180 -2.98 -6.90 -18.94
N GLU A 181 -2.37 -5.97 -18.22
CA GLU A 181 -1.60 -4.84 -18.74
C GLU A 181 -0.20 -4.84 -18.13
N VAL A 182 0.75 -4.18 -18.82
CA VAL A 182 2.12 -3.99 -18.34
C VAL A 182 2.22 -2.63 -17.65
N LEU A 183 2.71 -2.62 -16.41
CA LEU A 183 3.05 -1.41 -15.69
C LEU A 183 4.37 -0.83 -16.21
N THR A 184 4.44 0.48 -16.34
CA THR A 184 5.62 1.18 -16.84
C THR A 184 6.10 2.25 -15.87
N GLY A 185 7.39 2.59 -15.93
CA GLY A 185 7.97 3.60 -15.08
C GLY A 185 8.25 3.15 -13.64
N SER A 186 8.59 4.12 -12.80
CA SER A 186 8.88 3.91 -11.38
C SER A 186 7.65 4.19 -10.54
N HIS A 187 7.42 3.35 -9.54
CA HIS A 187 6.25 3.49 -8.68
C HIS A 187 6.72 3.71 -7.25
N VAL A 188 6.32 4.84 -6.66
CA VAL A 188 6.68 5.20 -5.28
C VAL A 188 5.46 5.07 -4.41
N PHE A 189 5.70 4.50 -3.23
CA PHE A 189 4.68 3.82 -2.52
C PHE A 189 4.47 4.45 -1.10
N VAL A 190 3.45 5.35 -0.92
CA VAL A 190 3.22 6.19 0.29
C VAL A 190 1.87 5.99 1.02
N CYS A 191 1.91 5.67 2.31
CA CYS A 191 0.72 5.49 3.15
C CYS A 191 0.11 6.82 3.61
N ALA A 192 -1.16 7.03 3.26
CA ALA A 192 -1.99 8.16 3.69
C ALA A 192 -3.22 7.73 4.52
N HIS A 193 -3.24 6.49 5.02
CA HIS A 193 -4.40 5.92 5.71
C HIS A 193 -4.58 6.51 7.12
N GLY A 194 -5.32 7.63 7.22
CA GLY A 194 -5.48 8.41 8.44
C GLY A 194 -6.33 7.74 9.53
N SER A 195 -7.36 6.99 9.15
CA SER A 195 -8.23 6.29 10.11
C SER A 195 -7.53 5.11 10.80
N ARG A 196 -6.51 4.52 10.14
CA ARG A 196 -5.62 3.49 10.71
C ARG A 196 -4.51 4.08 11.58
N ASP A 197 -3.80 5.09 11.07
CA ASP A 197 -2.72 5.78 11.77
C ASP A 197 -2.73 7.26 11.39
N LYS A 198 -3.08 8.12 12.35
CA LYS A 198 -3.19 9.57 12.15
C LYS A 198 -1.88 10.18 11.65
N ARG A 199 -0.72 9.60 11.95
CA ARG A 199 0.58 10.06 11.41
C ARG A 199 0.67 9.85 9.90
N CYS A 200 0.16 8.73 9.40
CA CYS A 200 0.06 8.50 7.95
C CYS A 200 -0.91 9.49 7.31
N GLY A 201 -2.07 9.73 7.93
CA GLY A 201 -3.04 10.71 7.44
C GLY A 201 -2.53 12.14 7.38
N VAL A 202 -1.63 12.54 8.29
CA VAL A 202 -1.04 13.89 8.30
C VAL A 202 0.22 13.98 7.42
N CYS A 203 1.14 13.02 7.53
CA CYS A 203 2.41 13.06 6.81
C CYS A 203 2.32 12.59 5.35
N GLY A 204 1.46 11.61 5.07
CA GLY A 204 1.33 10.95 3.77
C GLY A 204 0.99 11.91 2.63
N PRO A 205 -0.10 12.70 2.74
CA PRO A 205 -0.48 13.67 1.72
C PRO A 205 0.63 14.68 1.38
N VAL A 206 1.33 15.19 2.41
CA VAL A 206 2.45 16.12 2.24
C VAL A 206 3.62 15.48 1.47
N LEU A 207 3.90 14.20 1.71
CA LEU A 207 4.95 13.47 0.95
C LEU A 207 4.53 13.25 -0.49
N ILE A 208 3.27 12.86 -0.73
CA ILE A 208 2.74 12.64 -2.08
C ILE A 208 2.82 13.93 -2.89
N GLU A 209 2.39 15.07 -2.32
CA GLU A 209 2.46 16.38 -2.97
C GLU A 209 3.90 16.76 -3.32
N LYS A 210 4.84 16.60 -2.38
CA LYS A 210 6.26 16.90 -2.61
C LYS A 210 6.91 16.00 -3.65
N LEU A 211 6.60 14.70 -3.63
CA LEU A 211 7.11 13.75 -4.61
C LEU A 211 6.58 14.09 -6.01
N LYS A 212 5.27 14.38 -6.13
CA LYS A 212 4.67 14.84 -7.39
C LYS A 212 5.32 16.14 -7.88
N GLY A 213 5.50 17.12 -6.99
CA GLY A 213 6.15 18.38 -7.30
C GLY A 213 7.60 18.23 -7.74
N GLY A 214 8.37 17.34 -7.10
CA GLY A 214 9.76 17.07 -7.45
C GLY A 214 9.91 16.33 -8.78
N LEU A 215 9.05 15.34 -9.04
CA LEU A 215 9.04 14.59 -10.31
C LEU A 215 8.69 15.49 -11.52
N SER A 216 7.84 16.50 -11.32
CA SER A 216 7.49 17.46 -12.38
C SER A 216 8.57 18.51 -12.68
N LEU A 217 9.63 18.61 -11.86
CA LEU A 217 10.70 19.61 -12.03
C LEU A 217 11.95 19.03 -12.72
N GLU A 218 12.04 17.71 -12.87
CA GLU A 218 13.17 17.02 -13.53
C GLU A 218 12.77 16.29 -14.83
N GLY A 219 11.60 16.62 -15.40
CA GLY A 219 11.09 16.11 -16.69
C GLY A 219 11.39 17.03 -17.87
#